data_AF-A0A1H7GIA9-F1
#
_entry.id   AF-A0A1H7GIA9-F1
#
_cell.length_a   1.000
_cell.length_b   1.000
_cell.length_c   1.000
_cell.angle_alpha   90.00
_cell.angle_beta   90.00
_cell.angle_gamma   90.00
#
_symmetry.space_group_name_H-M   'P 1'
#
loop_
_entity.id
_entity.type
_entity.pdbx_description
1 polymer ?
#
loop_
_entity_poly.entity_id
_entity_poly.type
_entity_poly.pdbx_seq_one_letter_code
_entity_poly.pdbx_strand_id
1 'polypeptide(L)'
;MSSQDGIAVVRRNTEEVQGGGNFELFDELFAPDFIDHTPQPGGFTPDRDGARNLYRTLRAAFPDFGAEIHWQISDGDRVTT
;
A
#
# COMPACT_ATOMS: atom_id res chain seq x y z
N MET A 1 1.35 -7.23 -17.35
CA MET A 1 0.10 -7.34 -16.58
C MET A 1 -1.03 -6.81 -17.42
N SER A 2 -2.20 -7.43 -17.36
CA SER A 2 -3.42 -6.79 -17.86
C SER A 2 -3.77 -5.60 -16.95
N SER A 3 -4.51 -4.64 -17.47
CA SER A 3 -5.01 -3.48 -16.71
C SER A 3 -5.79 -3.88 -15.45
N GLN A 4 -6.57 -4.97 -15.54
CA GLN A 4 -7.33 -5.52 -14.41
C GLN A 4 -6.43 -6.17 -13.35
N ASP A 5 -5.30 -6.75 -13.75
CA ASP A 5 -4.37 -7.39 -12.81
C ASP A 5 -3.74 -6.34 -11.87
N GLY A 6 -3.41 -5.15 -12.40
CA GLY A 6 -2.87 -4.04 -11.60
C GLY A 6 -3.84 -3.54 -10.54
N ILE A 7 -5.11 -3.36 -10.93
CA ILE A 7 -6.17 -2.93 -10.00
C ILE A 7 -6.33 -3.95 -8.87
N ALA A 8 -6.34 -5.25 -9.19
CA ALA A 8 -6.43 -6.30 -8.19
C ALA A 8 -5.25 -6.29 -7.20
N VAL A 9 -4.03 -6.06 -7.69
CA VAL A 9 -2.84 -5.94 -6.84
C VAL A 9 -2.95 -4.76 -5.87
N VAL A 10 -3.30 -3.56 -6.36
CA VAL A 10 -3.40 -2.37 -5.51
C VAL A 10 -4.56 -2.46 -4.52
N ARG A 11 -5.69 -3.04 -4.94
CA ARG A 11 -6.82 -3.30 -4.03
C ARG A 11 -6.42 -4.21 -2.87
N ARG A 12 -5.74 -5.32 -3.16
CA ARG A 12 -5.24 -6.24 -2.12
C ARG A 12 -4.27 -5.56 -1.16
N ASN A 13 -3.37 -4.70 -1.67
CA ASN A 13 -2.52 -3.89 -0.79
C ASN A 13 -3.37 -3.00 0.15
N THR A 14 -4.33 -2.25 -0.37
CA THR A 14 -5.16 -1.35 0.44
C THR A 14 -5.98 -2.10 1.49
N GLU A 15 -6.65 -3.20 1.10
CA GLU A 15 -7.56 -3.92 1.98
C GLU A 15 -6.82 -4.82 2.98
N GLU A 16 -5.89 -5.66 2.50
CA GLU A 16 -5.26 -6.69 3.33
C GLU A 16 -4.00 -6.19 4.04
N VAL A 17 -3.23 -5.29 3.42
CA VAL A 17 -1.95 -4.84 3.97
C VAL A 17 -2.13 -3.56 4.78
N GLN A 18 -2.66 -2.50 4.17
CA GLN A 18 -2.88 -1.23 4.87
C GLN A 18 -4.00 -1.35 5.92
N GLY A 19 -5.14 -1.90 5.51
CA GLY A 19 -6.29 -2.12 6.39
C GLY A 19 -6.12 -3.33 7.31
N GLY A 20 -5.74 -4.48 6.75
CA GLY A 20 -5.65 -5.74 7.49
C GLY A 20 -4.37 -5.96 8.28
N GLY A 21 -3.28 -5.25 7.98
CA GLY A 21 -1.97 -5.46 8.61
C GLY A 21 -1.26 -6.75 8.22
N ASN A 22 -1.58 -7.34 7.06
CA ASN A 22 -0.90 -8.52 6.52
C ASN A 22 0.50 -8.15 5.99
N PHE A 23 1.50 -8.18 6.87
CA PHE A 23 2.87 -7.79 6.53
C PHE A 23 3.69 -8.88 5.85
N GLU A 24 3.21 -10.13 5.84
CA GLU A 24 3.73 -11.18 4.98
C GLU A 24 3.37 -10.89 3.51
N LEU A 25 2.11 -10.52 3.24
CA LEU A 25 1.68 -10.11 1.90
C LEU A 25 2.36 -8.81 1.44
N PHE A 26 2.61 -7.86 2.37
CA PHE A 26 3.44 -6.69 2.05
C PHE A 26 4.77 -7.11 1.41
N ASP A 27 5.41 -8.16 1.95
CA ASP A 27 6.72 -8.60 1.49
C ASP A 27 6.68 -9.23 0.08
N GLU A 28 5.51 -9.72 -0.35
CA GLU A 28 5.25 -10.23 -1.71
C GLU A 28 4.89 -9.13 -2.70
N LEU A 29 4.14 -8.11 -2.29
CA LEU A 29 3.61 -7.08 -3.18
C LEU A 29 4.60 -5.93 -3.44
N PHE A 30 5.45 -5.58 -2.48
CA PHE A 30 6.37 -4.45 -2.61
C PHE A 30 7.72 -4.90 -3.13
N ALA A 31 8.13 -4.36 -4.28
CA ALA A 31 9.45 -4.61 -4.84
C ALA A 31 10.57 -4.18 -3.87
N PRO A 32 11.72 -4.89 -3.82
CA PRO A 32 12.84 -4.50 -2.96
C PRO A 32 13.38 -3.09 -3.21
N ASP A 33 13.22 -2.58 -4.42
CA ASP A 33 13.62 -1.24 -4.88
C ASP A 33 12.44 -0.25 -4.94
N PHE A 34 11.34 -0.52 -4.22
CA PHE A 34 10.20 0.38 -4.12
C PHE A 34 10.60 1.78 -3.63
N ILE A 35 10.04 2.80 -4.28
CA ILE A 35 10.23 4.21 -3.96
C ILE A 35 8.87 4.82 -3.60
N ASP A 36 8.77 5.39 -2.40
CA ASP A 36 7.62 6.23 -2.03
C ASP A 36 7.90 7.67 -2.46
N HIS A 37 7.11 8.18 -3.40
CA HIS A 37 7.18 9.58 -3.85
C HIS A 37 6.40 10.54 -2.94
N THR A 38 5.72 10.03 -1.92
CA THR A 38 4.90 10.77 -0.95
C THR A 38 5.18 10.36 0.50
N PRO A 39 6.45 10.31 0.93
CA PRO A 39 6.80 9.86 2.27
C PRO A 39 6.16 10.75 3.33
N GLN A 40 5.57 10.13 4.34
CA GLN A 40 4.94 10.88 5.42
C GLN A 40 5.99 11.57 6.31
N PRO A 41 5.70 12.77 6.85
CA PRO A 41 6.53 13.40 7.88
C PRO A 41 6.66 12.50 9.12
N GLY A 42 7.69 12.75 9.94
CA GLY A 42 7.90 12.00 11.20
C GLY A 42 8.97 10.90 11.13
N GLY A 43 9.83 10.95 10.11
CA GLY A 43 10.99 10.05 10.00
C GLY A 43 10.75 8.79 9.17
N PHE A 44 9.62 8.69 8.45
CA PHE A 44 9.41 7.63 7.48
C PHE A 44 10.31 7.88 6.25
N THR A 45 11.13 6.90 5.93
CA THR A 45 12.03 6.92 4.77
C THR A 45 11.23 6.76 3.47
N PRO A 46 11.72 7.29 2.33
CA PRO A 46 11.03 7.19 1.03
C PRO A 46 11.24 5.82 0.36
N ASP A 47 11.25 4.74 1.15
CA ASP A 47 11.55 3.38 0.71
C ASP A 47 10.52 2.38 1.27
N ARG A 48 10.72 1.10 0.92
CA ARG A 48 9.86 -0.01 1.33
C ARG A 48 9.71 -0.10 2.85
N ASP A 49 10.79 0.09 3.61
CA ASP A 49 10.74 0.00 5.07
C ASP A 49 9.99 1.18 5.69
N GLY A 50 10.13 2.37 5.11
CA GLY A 50 9.36 3.55 5.50
C GLY A 50 7.87 3.36 5.32
N ALA A 51 7.43 2.84 4.16
CA ALA A 51 6.02 2.52 3.92
C ALA A 51 5.48 1.45 4.89
N ARG A 52 6.26 0.39 5.16
CA ARG A 52 5.89 -0.65 6.13
C ARG A 52 5.71 -0.08 7.54
N ASN A 53 6.63 0.78 7.96
CA ASN A 53 6.60 1.40 9.28
C ASN A 53 5.44 2.38 9.41
N LEU A 54 5.08 3.10 8.34
CA LEU A 54 3.89 3.93 8.31
C LEU A 54 2.63 3.10 8.53
N TYR A 55 2.44 2.00 7.80
CA TYR A 55 1.26 1.14 7.96
C TYR A 55 1.17 0.55 9.37
N ARG A 56 2.29 0.10 9.95
CA ARG A 56 2.35 -0.35 11.35
C ARG A 56 1.93 0.75 12.33
N THR A 57 2.42 1.96 12.11
CA THR A 57 2.11 3.12 12.97
C THR A 57 0.61 3.47 12.90
N LEU A 58 0.05 3.53 11.68
CA LEU A 58 -1.37 3.81 11.48
C LEU A 58 -2.26 2.75 12.14
N ARG A 59 -1.94 1.45 11.96
CA ARG A 59 -2.69 0.35 12.58
C ARG A 59 -2.59 0.34 14.11
N ALA A 60 -1.45 0.72 14.68
CA ALA A 60 -1.29 0.83 16.12
C ALA A 60 -2.09 2.01 16.71
N ALA A 61 -2.14 3.14 15.99
CA ALA A 61 -2.89 4.33 16.40
C ALA A 61 -4.40 4.18 16.18
N PHE A 62 -4.80 3.48 15.11
CA PHE A 62 -6.18 3.30 14.67
C PHE A 62 -6.41 1.81 14.36
N PRO A 63 -6.77 0.98 15.35
CA PRO A 63 -6.94 -0.47 15.17
C PRO A 63 -8.03 -0.87 14.17
N ASP A 64 -8.95 0.04 13.86
CA ASP A 64 -10.02 -0.07 12.88
C ASP A 64 -9.71 0.67 11.56
N PHE A 65 -8.46 1.11 11.35
CA PHE A 65 -8.03 1.75 10.10
C PHE A 65 -8.32 0.87 8.89
N GLY A 66 -8.99 1.47 7.90
CA GLY A 66 -9.33 0.87 6.62
C GLY A 66 -9.85 1.92 5.65
N ALA A 67 -9.83 1.61 4.36
CA ALA A 67 -10.31 2.50 3.31
C ALA A 67 -11.52 1.88 2.59
N GLU A 68 -12.55 2.69 2.33
CA GLU A 68 -13.59 2.36 1.36
C GLU A 68 -13.13 2.84 -0.02
N ILE A 69 -12.88 1.91 -0.93
CA ILE A 69 -12.42 2.24 -2.29
C ILE A 69 -13.63 2.56 -3.17
N HIS A 70 -13.85 3.84 -3.47
CA HIS A 70 -14.95 4.28 -4.33
C HIS A 70 -14.69 4.05 -5.82
N TRP A 71 -13.45 4.21 -6.28
CA TRP A 71 -13.07 4.01 -7.68
C TRP A 71 -11.60 3.60 -7.79
N GLN A 72 -11.25 2.94 -8.90
CA GLN A 72 -9.86 2.69 -9.29
C GLN A 72 -9.77 2.75 -10.82
N ILE A 73 -8.67 3.30 -11.33
CA ILE A 73 -8.40 3.36 -12.77
C ILE A 73 -6.98 2.86 -13.00
N SER A 74 -6.79 2.12 -14.07
CA SER A 74 -5.49 1.66 -14.55
C SER A 74 -5.15 2.26 -15.91
N ASP A 75 -3.90 2.65 -16.09
CA ASP A 75 -3.28 2.96 -17.38
C ASP A 75 -1.98 2.14 -17.51
N GLY A 76 -2.03 1.07 -18.30
CA GLY A 76 -0.93 0.11 -18.38
C GLY A 76 -0.61 -0.55 -17.03
N ASP A 77 0.59 -0.27 -16.51
CA ASP A 77 1.11 -0.76 -15.23
C ASP A 77 0.88 0.22 -14.05
N ARG A 78 0.23 1.37 -14.31
CA ARG A 78 -0.07 2.38 -13.30
C ARG A 78 -1.50 2.27 -12.85
N VAL A 79 -1.73 2.41 -11.54
CA VAL A 79 -3.05 2.39 -10.93
C VAL A 79 -3.18 3.58 -10.00
N THR A 80 -4.34 4.22 -10.03
CA THR A 80 -4.75 5.23 -9.05
C THR A 80 -6.03 4.75 -8.34
N THR A 81 -6.12 5.05 -7.04
CA THR A 81 -7.21 4.68 -6.13
C THR A 81 -7.73 5.93 -5.43
#